data_AF-X0WPU7-F1
#
_entry.id   AF-X0WPU7-F1
#
_cell.length_a   1.000
_cell.length_b   1.000
_cell.length_c   1.000
_cell.angle_alpha   90.00
_cell.angle_beta   90.00
_cell.angle_gamma   90.00
#
_symmetry.space_group_name_H-M   'P 1'
#
loop_
_entity.id
_entity.type
_entity.pdbx_description
1 polymer ?
#
loop_
_entity_poly.entity_id
_entity_poly.type
_entity_poly.pdbx_seq_one_letter_code
_entity_poly.pdbx_strand_id
1 'polypeptide(L)'
;WQAGSSKDASSIQANPKFTDAANANFTLQATSPAIDAGVDVSLTADFDGNIVPASIGLQLPDIGAYERQTGGGYENRFKRWDDFWKFPRY
;
A
#
# COMPACT_ATOMS: atom_id res chain seq x y z
N TRP A 1 22.98 0.18 -17.78
CA TRP A 1 21.79 0.22 -16.91
C TRP A 1 21.24 1.64 -16.96
N GLN A 2 19.94 1.80 -17.20
CA GLN A 2 19.21 2.99 -17.71
C GLN A 2 19.41 3.36 -19.20
N ALA A 3 20.60 3.24 -19.79
CA ALA A 3 20.82 3.68 -21.19
C ALA A 3 20.95 2.57 -22.26
N GLY A 4 20.81 1.28 -21.91
CA GLY A 4 21.25 0.18 -22.80
C GLY A 4 20.19 -0.42 -23.72
N SER A 5 18.90 -0.30 -23.41
CA SER A 5 17.85 -1.09 -24.09
C SER A 5 16.47 -0.43 -24.17
N SER A 6 16.27 0.77 -23.60
CA SER A 6 14.96 1.43 -23.43
C SER A 6 13.90 0.62 -22.65
N LYS A 7 14.24 -0.57 -22.14
CA LYS A 7 13.29 -1.43 -21.39
C LYS A 7 13.00 -0.93 -19.98
N ASP A 8 13.84 -0.01 -19.48
CA ASP A 8 13.77 0.52 -18.11
C ASP A 8 13.25 1.96 -18.09
N ALA A 9 12.61 2.44 -19.17
CA ALA A 9 12.14 3.83 -19.28
C ALA A 9 11.16 4.24 -18.17
N SER A 10 10.42 3.28 -17.62
CA SER A 10 9.51 3.45 -16.47
C SER A 10 10.12 3.04 -15.13
N SER A 11 11.43 2.81 -15.07
CA SER A 11 12.11 2.42 -13.83
C SER A 11 12.22 3.61 -12.88
N ILE A 12 11.91 3.36 -11.61
CA ILE A 12 12.05 4.34 -10.53
C ILE A 12 13.30 4.01 -9.72
N GLN A 13 14.23 4.96 -9.66
CA GLN A 13 15.44 4.87 -8.83
C GLN A 13 15.32 5.83 -7.65
N ALA A 14 14.56 5.43 -6.63
CA ALA A 14 14.38 6.21 -5.41
C ALA A 14 14.32 5.27 -4.19
N ASN A 15 14.59 5.82 -3.00
CA ASN A 15 14.45 5.05 -1.76
C ASN A 15 12.96 4.76 -1.53
N PRO A 16 12.53 3.48 -1.42
CA PRO A 16 11.12 3.11 -1.25
C PRO A 16 10.54 3.50 0.12
N LYS A 17 11.36 4.00 1.06
CA LYS A 17 10.91 4.44 2.40
C LYS A 17 10.08 3.38 3.12
N PHE A 18 10.65 2.19 3.29
CA PHE A 18 10.06 1.13 4.12
C PHE A 18 9.93 1.58 5.58
N THR A 19 8.92 1.07 6.27
CA THR A 19 8.68 1.35 7.69
C THR A 19 9.84 0.82 8.55
N ASP A 20 10.24 -0.45 8.36
CA ASP A 20 11.36 -1.05 9.09
C ASP A 20 11.94 -2.27 8.34
N ALA A 21 12.74 -1.99 7.32
CA ALA A 21 13.35 -3.04 6.49
C ALA A 21 14.34 -3.93 7.25
N ALA A 22 14.96 -3.43 8.33
CA ALA A 22 15.92 -4.20 9.13
C ALA A 22 15.24 -5.36 9.87
N ASN A 23 13.96 -5.19 10.20
CA ASN A 23 13.13 -6.20 10.84
C ASN A 23 12.11 -6.85 9.86
N ALA A 24 12.41 -6.84 8.56
CA ALA A 24 11.57 -7.41 7.50
C ALA A 24 10.16 -6.80 7.38
N ASN A 25 9.95 -5.57 7.86
CA ASN A 25 8.72 -4.81 7.64
C ASN A 25 8.89 -3.92 6.40
N PHE A 26 8.43 -4.44 5.27
CA PHE A 26 8.51 -3.78 3.95
C PHE A 26 7.25 -2.97 3.59
N THR A 27 6.41 -2.65 4.57
CA THR A 27 5.30 -1.69 4.38
C THR A 27 5.86 -0.29 4.06
N LEU A 28 5.11 0.52 3.33
CA LEU A 28 5.55 1.84 2.88
C LEU A 28 5.19 2.96 3.87
N GLN A 29 6.13 3.87 4.12
CA GLN A 29 5.84 5.12 4.82
C GLN A 29 5.01 6.06 3.94
N ALA A 30 4.30 7.02 4.56
CA ALA A 30 3.39 7.94 3.88
C ALA A 30 4.04 8.83 2.79
N THR A 31 5.36 9.00 2.83
CA THR A 31 6.13 9.81 1.87
C THR A 31 6.90 8.96 0.86
N SER A 32 6.57 7.68 0.76
CA SER A 32 7.23 6.77 -0.18
C SER A 32 6.97 7.17 -1.64
N PRO A 33 8.01 7.16 -2.50
CA PRO A 33 7.85 7.33 -3.95
C PRO A 33 7.24 6.11 -4.64
N ALA A 34 7.07 4.99 -3.92
CA ALA A 34 6.47 3.77 -4.44
C ALA A 34 4.93 3.78 -4.38
N ILE A 35 4.33 4.74 -3.68
CA ILE A 35 2.88 4.87 -3.55
C ILE A 35 2.28 5.30 -4.88
N ASP A 36 1.21 4.63 -5.32
CA ASP A 36 0.48 4.91 -6.56
C ASP A 36 1.38 4.96 -7.82
N ALA A 37 2.52 4.24 -7.79
CA ALA A 37 3.56 4.33 -8.84
C ALA A 37 3.66 3.08 -9.71
N GLY A 38 2.88 2.05 -9.39
CA GLY A 38 2.85 0.78 -10.11
C GLY A 38 1.94 0.81 -11.33
N VAL A 39 2.02 -0.27 -12.11
CA VAL A 39 1.14 -0.54 -13.23
C VAL A 39 0.15 -1.62 -12.84
N ASP A 40 -1.11 -1.44 -13.22
CA ASP A 40 -2.13 -2.47 -13.04
C ASP A 40 -1.79 -3.69 -13.90
N VAL A 41 -1.53 -4.81 -13.23
CA VAL A 41 -1.32 -6.13 -13.84
C VAL A 41 -2.40 -7.12 -13.39
N SER A 42 -3.56 -6.60 -12.98
CA SER A 42 -4.73 -7.34 -12.51
C SER A 42 -4.49 -8.14 -11.22
N LEU A 43 -3.61 -7.65 -10.35
CA LEU A 43 -3.52 -8.13 -8.97
C LEU A 43 -4.76 -7.67 -8.21
N THR A 44 -5.28 -8.55 -7.35
CA THR A 44 -6.45 -8.25 -6.51
C THR A 44 -6.10 -8.15 -5.03
N ALA A 45 -4.94 -8.68 -4.63
CA ALA A 45 -4.49 -8.70 -3.25
C ALA A 45 -2.96 -8.60 -3.13
N ASP A 46 -2.49 -7.95 -2.06
CA ASP A 46 -1.08 -7.86 -1.68
C ASP A 46 -0.65 -9.04 -0.78
N PHE A 47 0.57 -8.99 -0.24
CA PHE A 47 1.11 -10.05 0.62
C PHE A 47 0.30 -10.28 1.91
N ASP A 48 -0.31 -9.23 2.48
CA ASP A 48 -1.13 -9.32 3.70
C ASP A 48 -2.63 -9.53 3.38
N GLY A 49 -2.99 -9.67 2.11
CA GLY A 49 -4.36 -9.86 1.65
C GLY A 49 -5.17 -8.56 1.54
N ASN A 50 -4.52 -7.39 1.55
CA ASN A 50 -5.18 -6.11 1.29
C ASN A 50 -5.52 -5.97 -0.19
N ILE A 51 -6.61 -5.27 -0.51
CA ILE A 51 -7.03 -5.04 -1.89
C ILE A 51 -5.98 -4.22 -2.66
N VAL A 52 -5.68 -4.67 -3.89
CA VAL A 52 -4.82 -3.97 -4.86
C VAL A 52 -5.67 -3.52 -6.06
N PRO A 53 -5.59 -2.25 -6.51
CA PRO A 53 -5.01 -1.12 -5.78
C PRO A 53 -5.86 -0.76 -4.56
N ALA A 54 -5.24 -0.17 -3.55
CA ALA A 54 -6.01 0.36 -2.42
C ALA A 54 -7.01 1.45 -2.90
N SER A 55 -8.16 1.56 -2.25
CA SER A 55 -9.21 2.55 -2.60
C SER A 55 -8.89 3.97 -2.12
N ILE A 56 -7.62 4.35 -2.18
CA ILE A 56 -7.07 5.62 -1.71
C ILE A 56 -6.13 6.18 -2.78
N GLY A 57 -5.88 7.50 -2.73
CA GLY A 57 -4.92 8.13 -3.63
C GLY A 57 -5.37 8.13 -5.09
N LEU A 58 -4.45 7.79 -6.00
CA LEU A 58 -4.69 7.75 -7.45
C LEU A 58 -5.32 6.43 -7.91
N GLN A 59 -5.54 5.47 -7.00
CA GLN A 59 -6.04 4.13 -7.30
C GLN A 59 -5.13 3.38 -8.28
N LEU A 60 -3.82 3.56 -8.13
CA LEU A 60 -2.81 2.79 -8.85
C LEU A 60 -2.13 1.84 -7.87
N PRO A 61 -1.69 0.64 -8.29
CA PRO A 61 -0.97 -0.24 -7.40
C PRO A 61 0.31 0.42 -6.87
N ASP A 62 0.66 0.15 -5.62
CA ASP A 62 1.94 0.51 -5.06
C ASP A 62 3.05 -0.39 -5.63
N ILE A 63 4.25 0.14 -5.82
CA ILE A 63 5.41 -0.68 -6.20
C ILE A 63 5.90 -1.43 -4.96
N GLY A 64 5.69 -2.75 -4.94
CA GLY A 64 6.21 -3.60 -3.88
C GLY A 64 5.33 -4.81 -3.62
N ALA A 65 5.56 -5.47 -2.49
CA ALA A 65 4.76 -6.61 -2.03
C ALA A 65 3.56 -6.21 -1.16
N TYR A 66 3.53 -4.96 -0.69
CA TYR A 66 2.53 -4.44 0.25
C TYR A 66 1.88 -3.19 -0.31
N GLU A 67 0.56 -3.13 -0.24
CA GLU A 67 -0.24 -1.93 -0.50
C GLU A 67 -0.28 -1.06 0.76
N ARG A 68 0.06 0.21 0.61
CA ARG A 68 -0.01 1.15 1.71
C ARG A 68 -1.46 1.31 2.16
N GLN A 69 -1.72 0.91 3.40
CA GLN A 69 -2.94 1.26 4.09
C GLN A 69 -2.78 2.65 4.72
N THR A 70 -3.54 3.65 4.30
CA THR A 70 -3.79 4.80 5.19
C THR A 70 -4.68 4.28 6.32
N GLY A 71 -4.16 4.22 7.54
CA GLY A 71 -4.99 3.91 8.71
C GLY A 71 -6.27 4.76 8.66
N GLY A 72 -7.41 4.09 8.48
CA GLY A 72 -8.71 4.73 8.30
C GLY A 72 -9.46 4.43 6.99
N GLY A 73 -9.01 3.51 6.14
CA GLY A 73 -9.80 3.00 5.02
C GLY A 73 -10.91 2.05 5.48
N TYR A 74 -11.91 2.57 6.20
CA TYR A 74 -12.96 1.79 6.86
C TYR A 74 -12.37 0.64 7.66
N GLU A 75 -11.74 0.99 8.78
CA GLU A 75 -11.95 0.14 9.95
C GLU A 75 -13.45 -0.10 9.97
N ASN A 76 -13.83 -1.33 9.69
CA ASN A 76 -15.12 -1.77 10.11
C ASN A 76 -15.00 -1.55 11.61
N ARG A 77 -15.59 -0.47 12.14
CA ARG A 77 -15.71 -0.23 13.59
C ARG A 77 -16.60 -1.30 14.26
N PHE A 78 -16.76 -2.43 13.57
CA PHE A 78 -17.57 -3.59 13.83
C PHE A 78 -16.87 -4.90 13.39
N LYS A 79 -15.55 -4.93 13.07
CA LYS A 79 -14.85 -6.24 12.85
C LYS A 79 -14.62 -7.00 14.15
N ARG A 80 -14.92 -6.41 15.31
CA ARG A 80 -14.93 -7.08 16.60
C ARG A 80 -16.30 -6.88 17.25
N TRP A 81 -16.93 -7.96 17.70
CA TRP A 81 -18.19 -7.94 18.45
C TRP A 81 -18.14 -7.00 19.68
N ASP A 82 -16.94 -6.70 20.18
CA ASP A 82 -16.68 -5.82 21.32
C ASP A 82 -16.75 -4.31 21.00
N ASP A 83 -16.80 -3.90 19.72
CA ASP A 83 -16.86 -2.47 19.34
C ASP A 83 -18.28 -1.93 19.16
N PHE A 84 -19.28 -2.83 19.04
CA PHE A 84 -20.71 -2.46 18.92
C PHE A 84 -21.25 -1.74 20.16
N TRP A 85 -20.61 -1.93 21.32
CA TRP A 85 -21.05 -1.36 22.61
C TRP A 85 -20.31 -0.09 23.03
N LYS A 86 -19.37 0.41 22.23
CA LYS A 86 -18.51 1.56 22.60
C LYS A 86 -19.06 2.92 22.20
N PHE A 87 -20.19 3.00 21.48
CA PHE A 87 -20.86 4.27 21.22
C PHE A 87 -21.89 4.56 22.32
N PRO A 88 -21.86 5.74 22.98
CA PRO A 88 -22.94 6.14 23.88
C PRO A 88 -24.23 6.20 23.07
N ARG A 89 -25.24 5.44 23.51
CA ARG A 89 -26.62 5.64 23.04
C ARG A 89 -27.06 7.01 23.54
N TYR A 90 -27.11 7.99 22.65
CA TYR A 90 -28.02 9.12 22.79
C TYR A 90 -29.34 8.76 22.13
#